data_AF-A0AA48GXS7-F1
#
_entry.id   AF-A0AA48GXS7-F1
#
_cell.length_a   1.000
_cell.length_b   1.000
_cell.length_c   1.000
_cell.angle_alpha   90.00
_cell.angle_beta   90.00
_cell.angle_gamma   90.00
#
_symmetry.space_group_name_H-M   'P 1'
#
loop_
_entity.id
_entity.type
_entity.pdbx_description
1 polymer ?
#
loop_
_entity_poly.entity_id
_entity_poly.type
_entity_poly.pdbx_seq_one_letter_code
_entity_poly.pdbx_strand_id
1 'polypeptide(L)'
;MKGWATLLGMLCMLSLTTLQAAQPCTACHPDLSAQLGAKHPKVKADGIAKCLPCHDSAKKTAEAGKNAFSARLHAAHAKPDSGVACEVCHTRDAKGFAVRGARKPLGKASAEDVKLLKETFASVAGGQFLASSHAKAGLACSGCHASRVPTKGDSVEDERCLACHGPLDTLIEKTRPKDAHLPNPHKSHYGAMACTACHFGHQPSVVMCKDCHPKFKLTISHGK
;
A
#
# COMPACT_ATOMS: atom_id res chain seq x y z
N MET A 1 58.78 41.61 5.63
CA MET A 1 59.28 40.30 6.13
C MET A 1 58.49 39.92 7.38
N LYS A 2 57.93 38.70 7.40
CA LYS A 2 57.20 38.02 8.50
C LYS A 2 55.82 38.62 8.84
N GLY A 3 54.69 37.93 8.79
CA GLY A 3 54.32 36.56 8.43
C GLY A 3 52.81 36.45 8.69
N TRP A 4 52.02 36.12 7.67
CA TRP A 4 50.56 36.00 7.76
C TRP A 4 50.15 34.52 7.77
N ALA A 5 49.30 34.20 8.75
CA ALA A 5 48.24 33.20 8.74
C ALA A 5 48.53 31.79 8.19
N THR A 6 48.79 30.86 9.10
CA THR A 6 48.43 29.44 8.94
C THR A 6 47.07 29.18 9.58
N LEU A 7 46.03 29.08 8.76
CA LEU A 7 44.79 28.37 9.07
C LEU A 7 44.29 27.75 7.76
N LEU A 8 45.00 26.71 7.32
CA LEU A 8 44.52 25.78 6.30
C LEU A 8 43.97 24.56 7.04
N GLY A 9 42.71 24.21 6.78
CA GLY A 9 42.19 22.90 7.15
C GLY A 9 40.89 22.92 7.93
N MET A 10 39.86 23.58 7.42
CA MET A 10 38.49 23.22 7.79
C MET A 10 37.53 23.65 6.69
N LEU A 11 36.59 22.76 6.37
CA LEU A 11 35.44 22.93 5.47
C LEU A 11 35.67 22.73 3.96
N CYS A 12 35.69 21.47 3.53
CA CYS A 12 34.93 21.08 2.34
C CYS A 12 34.56 19.58 2.36
N MET A 13 33.77 19.17 3.35
CA MET A 13 32.99 17.92 3.29
C MET A 13 31.56 18.22 3.74
N LEU A 14 30.91 19.08 2.97
CA LEU A 14 29.47 19.29 3.02
C LEU A 14 29.01 19.21 1.58
N SER A 15 28.44 18.07 1.19
CA SER A 15 27.30 17.97 0.24
C SER A 15 27.15 16.54 -0.26
N LEU A 16 26.60 15.66 0.58
CA LEU A 16 25.97 14.41 0.14
C LEU A 16 24.69 14.18 0.93
N THR A 17 23.89 15.23 1.05
CA THR A 17 22.45 15.15 1.33
C THR A 17 21.75 16.11 0.39
N THR A 18 21.89 15.88 -0.92
CA THR A 18 20.84 16.32 -1.82
C THR A 18 19.58 15.60 -1.39
N LEU A 19 18.77 16.30 -0.59
CA LEU A 19 17.34 16.12 -0.49
C LEU A 19 16.87 15.77 -1.90
N GLN A 20 16.44 14.52 -2.15
CA GLN A 20 15.98 14.12 -3.47
C GLN A 20 14.70 14.91 -3.74
N ALA A 21 14.86 16.13 -4.27
CA ALA A 21 13.78 17.00 -4.69
C ALA A 21 12.98 16.30 -5.78
N ALA A 22 11.74 16.72 -6.00
CA ALA A 22 10.86 16.15 -7.03
C ALA A 22 11.61 15.97 -8.36
N GLN A 23 11.94 14.73 -8.71
CA GLN A 23 12.62 14.39 -9.95
C GLN A 23 11.57 14.11 -11.04
N PRO A 24 11.80 14.51 -12.30
CA PRO A 24 10.92 14.14 -13.40
C PRO A 24 11.00 12.63 -13.64
N CYS A 25 9.88 12.03 -14.06
CA CYS A 25 9.84 10.58 -14.29
C CYS A 25 10.80 10.16 -15.42
N THR A 26 11.07 11.08 -16.37
CA THR A 26 12.00 10.88 -17.48
C THR A 26 13.46 10.71 -17.06
N ALA A 27 13.81 11.05 -15.82
CA ALA A 27 15.14 10.77 -15.29
C ALA A 27 15.45 9.26 -15.22
N CYS A 28 14.43 8.43 -14.98
CA CYS A 28 14.54 6.96 -14.95
C CYS A 28 13.78 6.27 -16.09
N HIS A 29 12.79 6.94 -16.68
CA HIS A 29 11.99 6.43 -17.80
C HIS A 29 12.12 7.35 -19.03
N PRO A 30 13.21 7.26 -19.81
CA PRO A 30 13.43 8.13 -20.98
C PRO A 30 12.26 8.11 -21.97
N ASP A 31 11.61 6.94 -22.13
CA ASP A 31 10.32 6.80 -22.78
C ASP A 31 9.24 6.44 -21.75
N LEU A 32 8.61 7.48 -21.16
CA LEU A 32 7.49 7.27 -20.24
C LEU A 32 6.29 6.65 -20.96
N SER A 33 6.10 6.91 -22.27
CA SER A 33 4.92 6.42 -22.99
C SER A 33 4.87 4.90 -23.03
N ALA A 34 6.04 4.24 -23.07
CA ALA A 34 6.15 2.78 -22.97
C ALA A 34 5.70 2.22 -21.60
N GLN A 35 5.69 3.04 -20.55
CA GLN A 35 5.24 2.64 -19.21
C GLN A 35 3.73 2.90 -18.99
N LEU A 36 3.10 3.64 -19.89
CA LEU A 36 1.68 3.95 -19.84
C LEU A 36 0.90 2.95 -20.69
N GLY A 37 -0.37 2.73 -20.35
CA GLY A 37 -1.23 1.84 -21.14
C GLY A 37 -1.42 2.39 -22.56
N ALA A 38 -1.55 1.53 -23.58
CA ALA A 38 -1.64 1.92 -24.99
C ALA A 38 -2.76 2.93 -25.32
N LYS A 39 -3.80 3.01 -24.48
CA LYS A 39 -4.91 3.97 -24.62
C LYS A 39 -4.72 5.27 -23.85
N HIS A 40 -3.60 5.43 -23.15
CA HIS A 40 -3.33 6.63 -22.36
C HIS A 40 -2.97 7.81 -23.29
N PRO A 41 -3.54 9.00 -23.07
CA PRO A 41 -3.18 10.18 -23.87
C PRO A 41 -1.71 10.58 -23.65
N LYS A 42 -1.12 11.28 -24.62
CA LYS A 42 0.24 11.84 -24.44
C LYS A 42 0.22 12.87 -23.31
N VAL A 43 1.12 12.72 -22.34
CA VAL A 43 1.24 13.60 -21.18
C VAL A 43 2.68 14.04 -20.97
N LYS A 44 2.87 15.20 -20.34
CA LYS A 44 4.19 15.65 -19.88
C LYS A 44 4.51 14.98 -18.53
N ALA A 45 5.76 14.54 -18.39
CA ALA A 45 6.27 13.70 -17.31
C ALA A 45 7.08 14.49 -16.26
N ASP A 46 6.82 15.79 -16.12
CA ASP A 46 7.50 16.73 -15.24
C ASP A 46 6.96 16.67 -13.80
N GLY A 47 6.87 15.45 -13.27
CA GLY A 47 6.48 15.17 -11.89
C GLY A 47 5.01 14.74 -11.71
N ILE A 48 4.76 14.07 -10.58
CA ILE A 48 3.48 13.40 -10.29
C ILE A 48 2.27 14.34 -10.31
N ALA A 49 2.47 15.63 -10.00
CA ALA A 49 1.41 16.63 -9.94
C ALA A 49 0.65 16.80 -11.27
N LYS A 50 1.30 16.51 -12.41
CA LYS A 50 0.67 16.61 -13.74
C LYS A 50 -0.29 15.46 -14.05
N CYS A 51 -0.19 14.35 -13.32
CA CYS A 51 -1.08 13.21 -13.46
C CYS A 51 -2.38 13.38 -12.67
N LEU A 52 -2.33 14.14 -11.57
CA LEU A 52 -3.42 14.29 -10.62
C LEU A 52 -4.71 14.96 -11.14
N PRO A 53 -4.71 15.79 -12.20
CA PRO A 53 -5.94 16.27 -12.82
C PRO A 53 -6.84 15.16 -13.38
N CYS A 54 -6.25 14.05 -13.84
CA CYS A 54 -6.98 12.90 -14.37
C CYS A 54 -6.98 11.70 -13.41
N HIS A 55 -5.95 11.59 -12.57
CA HIS A 55 -5.77 10.50 -11.61
C HIS A 55 -5.85 11.04 -10.19
N ASP A 56 -7.06 11.13 -9.66
CA ASP A 56 -7.27 11.64 -8.31
C ASP A 56 -6.68 10.67 -7.25
N SER A 57 -5.58 11.11 -6.64
CA SER A 57 -4.91 10.38 -5.56
C SER A 57 -5.66 10.46 -4.23
N ALA A 58 -6.53 11.47 -4.09
CA ALA A 58 -7.28 11.77 -2.88
C ALA A 58 -8.78 11.51 -3.06
N LYS A 59 -9.20 10.86 -4.16
CA LYS A 59 -10.61 10.50 -4.36
C LYS A 59 -11.00 9.63 -3.18
N LYS A 60 -11.78 10.22 -2.28
CA LYS A 60 -12.36 9.53 -1.15
C LYS A 60 -13.46 8.62 -1.69
N THR A 61 -13.08 7.49 -2.28
CA THR A 61 -14.10 6.51 -2.64
C THR A 61 -14.53 5.87 -1.34
N ALA A 62 -15.71 6.28 -0.86
CA ALA A 62 -16.42 5.52 0.18
C ALA A 62 -16.64 4.08 -0.30
N GLU A 63 -16.74 3.89 -1.61
CA GLU A 63 -16.79 2.62 -2.33
C GLU A 63 -15.45 1.90 -2.33
N ALA A 64 -15.45 0.63 -1.94
CA ALA A 64 -14.34 -0.28 -2.17
C ALA A 64 -14.17 -0.46 -3.69
N GLY A 65 -12.96 -0.25 -4.21
CA GLY A 65 -12.76 -0.27 -5.66
C GLY A 65 -11.30 -0.18 -6.09
N LYS A 66 -11.07 -0.48 -7.38
CA LYS A 66 -9.74 -0.43 -7.99
C LYS A 66 -9.30 1.01 -8.18
N ASN A 67 -8.12 1.36 -7.68
CA ASN A 67 -7.37 2.53 -8.13
C ASN A 67 -6.12 2.03 -8.85
N ALA A 68 -6.30 1.69 -10.14
CA ALA A 68 -5.25 1.08 -10.94
C ALA A 68 -4.02 1.98 -11.11
N PHE A 69 -4.20 3.31 -11.07
CA PHE A 69 -3.11 4.28 -11.11
C PHE A 69 -2.22 4.16 -9.86
N SER A 70 -2.80 4.27 -8.67
CA SER A 70 -2.07 4.15 -7.40
C SER A 70 -1.46 2.75 -7.24
N ALA A 71 -2.22 1.70 -7.56
CA ALA A 71 -1.76 0.32 -7.45
C ALA A 71 -0.53 0.05 -8.34
N ARG A 72 -0.55 0.48 -9.61
CA ARG A 72 0.60 0.30 -10.52
C ARG A 72 1.82 1.09 -10.07
N LEU A 73 1.65 2.36 -9.69
CA LEU A 73 2.76 3.20 -9.26
C LEU A 73 3.45 2.61 -8.04
N HIS A 74 2.70 2.22 -7.01
CA HIS A 74 3.31 1.63 -5.83
C HIS A 74 3.92 0.25 -6.11
N ALA A 75 3.27 -0.61 -6.90
CA ALA A 75 3.81 -1.94 -7.20
C ALA A 75 5.19 -1.89 -7.91
N ALA A 76 5.44 -0.86 -8.72
CA ALA A 76 6.71 -0.67 -9.42
C ALA A 76 7.80 0.00 -8.56
N HIS A 77 7.42 0.94 -7.68
CA HIS A 77 8.38 1.84 -7.01
C HIS A 77 8.47 1.68 -5.49
N ALA A 78 7.60 0.87 -4.87
CA ALA A 78 7.62 0.67 -3.42
C ALA A 78 8.45 -0.56 -3.01
N LYS A 79 9.10 -1.22 -3.97
CA LYS A 79 10.03 -2.30 -3.69
C LYS A 79 11.34 -1.74 -3.10
N PRO A 80 11.97 -2.41 -2.12
CA PRO A 80 13.20 -1.92 -1.50
C PRO A 80 14.36 -1.68 -2.49
N ASP A 81 14.42 -2.44 -3.57
CA ASP A 81 15.45 -2.39 -4.61
C ASP A 81 15.14 -1.42 -5.75
N SER A 82 13.98 -0.76 -5.74
CA SER A 82 13.57 0.16 -6.82
C SER A 82 14.44 1.42 -6.92
N GLY A 83 15.20 1.75 -5.87
CA GLY A 83 15.98 3.00 -5.80
C GLY A 83 15.13 4.27 -5.70
N VAL A 84 13.80 4.16 -5.60
CA VAL A 84 12.88 5.31 -5.53
C VAL A 84 12.50 5.59 -4.09
N ALA A 85 12.95 6.74 -3.57
CA ALA A 85 12.51 7.22 -2.26
C ALA A 85 11.02 7.61 -2.30
N CYS A 86 10.27 7.30 -1.23
CA CYS A 86 8.86 7.70 -1.12
C CYS A 86 8.69 9.22 -1.24
N GLU A 87 9.69 9.96 -0.77
CA GLU A 87 9.83 11.41 -0.80
C GLU A 87 10.06 11.95 -2.21
N VAL A 88 10.10 11.13 -3.26
CA VAL A 88 9.95 11.62 -4.65
C VAL A 88 8.47 11.98 -4.91
N CYS A 89 7.54 11.18 -4.40
CA CYS A 89 6.10 11.32 -4.66
C CYS A 89 5.34 11.92 -3.48
N HIS A 90 5.79 11.73 -2.25
CA HIS A 90 5.04 12.08 -1.04
C HIS A 90 5.69 13.15 -0.19
N THR A 91 4.89 14.09 0.30
CA THR A 91 5.28 15.07 1.32
C THR A 91 4.60 14.76 2.64
N ARG A 92 5.30 15.03 3.73
CA ARG A 92 4.73 15.11 5.07
C ARG A 92 5.07 16.47 5.66
N ASP A 93 4.04 17.23 6.00
CA ASP A 93 4.17 18.52 6.67
C ASP A 93 3.09 18.66 7.76
N ALA A 94 2.94 19.86 8.33
CA ALA A 94 1.93 20.15 9.34
C ALA A 94 0.48 19.92 8.85
N LYS A 95 0.22 19.94 7.54
CA LYS A 95 -1.08 19.67 6.93
C LYS A 95 -1.34 18.17 6.75
N GLY A 96 -0.32 17.34 6.91
CA GLY A 96 -0.40 15.87 6.89
C GLY A 96 0.45 15.22 5.82
N PHE A 97 0.14 13.97 5.52
CA PHE A 97 0.75 13.17 4.47
C PHE A 97 -0.03 13.33 3.16
N ALA A 98 0.67 13.66 2.08
CA ALA A 98 0.07 13.97 0.79
C ALA A 98 0.92 13.44 -0.37
N VAL A 99 0.30 13.30 -1.54
CA VAL A 99 1.05 13.22 -2.81
C VAL A 99 1.46 14.64 -3.20
N ARG A 100 2.69 14.83 -3.68
CA ARG A 100 3.19 16.13 -4.14
C ARG A 100 2.27 16.72 -5.20
N GLY A 101 1.84 17.96 -4.98
CA GLY A 101 0.93 18.66 -5.88
C GLY A 101 -0.54 18.22 -5.79
N ALA A 102 -0.88 17.29 -4.88
CA ALA A 102 -2.28 16.98 -4.60
C ALA A 102 -2.96 18.18 -3.93
N ARG A 103 -4.22 18.43 -4.32
CA ARG A 103 -5.04 19.51 -3.75
C ARG A 103 -5.40 19.27 -2.28
N LYS A 104 -5.50 18.00 -1.88
CA LYS A 104 -5.90 17.58 -0.53
C LYS A 104 -4.88 16.56 0.00
N PRO A 105 -4.55 16.61 1.31
CA PRO A 105 -3.77 15.56 1.93
C PRO A 105 -4.54 14.23 1.92
N LEU A 106 -3.80 13.13 1.95
CA LEU A 106 -4.36 11.79 2.12
C LEU A 106 -4.87 11.59 3.55
N GLY A 107 -4.18 12.19 4.52
CA GLY A 107 -4.55 12.11 5.94
C GLY A 107 -3.42 12.58 6.84
N LYS A 108 -3.64 12.49 8.15
CA LYS A 108 -2.57 12.67 9.14
C LYS A 108 -1.74 11.38 9.19
N ALA A 109 -0.41 11.53 9.29
CA ALA A 109 0.50 10.43 9.56
C ALA A 109 1.74 10.99 10.26
N SER A 110 2.13 10.37 11.36
CA SER A 110 3.37 10.68 12.09
C SER A 110 4.61 10.23 11.31
N ALA A 111 5.80 10.46 11.86
CA ALA A 111 7.03 9.93 11.28
C ALA A 111 7.09 8.40 11.36
N GLU A 112 6.58 7.89 12.46
CA GLU A 112 6.47 6.49 12.81
C GLU A 112 5.46 5.79 11.90
N ASP A 113 4.31 6.42 11.62
CA ASP A 113 3.33 5.89 10.67
C ASP A 113 3.92 5.78 9.26
N VAL A 114 4.66 6.81 8.79
CA VAL A 114 5.31 6.74 7.47
C VAL A 114 6.39 5.66 7.42
N LYS A 115 7.14 5.45 8.52
CA LYS A 115 8.09 4.35 8.61
C LYS A 115 7.37 2.99 8.50
N LEU A 116 6.28 2.81 9.24
CA LEU A 116 5.47 1.59 9.20
C LEU A 116 4.86 1.36 7.81
N LEU A 117 4.44 2.42 7.12
CA LEU A 117 3.96 2.33 5.74
C LEU A 117 5.06 1.80 4.83
N LYS A 118 6.31 2.29 4.94
CA LYS A 118 7.45 1.79 4.15
C LYS A 118 7.68 0.29 4.38
N GLU A 119 7.64 -0.16 5.62
CA GLU A 119 7.77 -1.59 5.98
C GLU A 119 6.60 -2.41 5.40
N THR A 120 5.38 -1.88 5.48
CA THR A 120 4.16 -2.51 4.92
C THR A 120 4.21 -2.59 3.40
N PHE A 121 4.74 -1.59 2.71
CA PHE A 121 4.94 -1.63 1.26
C PHE A 121 5.94 -2.73 0.87
N ALA A 122 7.00 -2.93 1.65
CA ALA A 122 7.92 -4.04 1.45
C ALA A 122 7.23 -5.40 1.64
N SER A 123 6.33 -5.54 2.62
CA SER A 123 5.56 -6.78 2.82
C SER A 123 4.62 -7.08 1.65
N VAL A 124 3.96 -6.05 1.10
CA VAL A 124 3.12 -6.16 -0.09
C VAL A 124 3.97 -6.56 -1.31
N ALA A 125 5.14 -5.95 -1.50
CA ALA A 125 6.09 -6.27 -2.56
C ALA A 125 6.65 -7.70 -2.46
N GLY A 126 6.88 -8.19 -1.24
CA GLY A 126 7.35 -9.55 -0.97
C GLY A 126 6.41 -10.65 -1.44
N GLY A 127 5.13 -10.33 -1.68
CA GLY A 127 4.23 -11.17 -2.46
C GLY A 127 3.54 -12.29 -1.69
N GLN A 128 3.70 -12.36 -0.37
CA GLN A 128 3.34 -13.53 0.45
C GLN A 128 1.96 -13.40 1.09
N PHE A 129 1.56 -12.19 1.47
CA PHE A 129 0.37 -11.95 2.29
C PHE A 129 -0.87 -11.57 1.47
N LEU A 130 -2.02 -11.51 2.15
CA LEU A 130 -3.31 -11.21 1.52
C LEU A 130 -3.31 -9.88 0.75
N ALA A 131 -2.67 -8.84 1.29
CA ALA A 131 -2.56 -7.54 0.64
C ALA A 131 -1.77 -7.61 -0.66
N SER A 132 -0.74 -8.48 -0.76
CA SER A 132 -0.01 -8.71 -2.00
C SER A 132 -0.91 -9.27 -3.09
N SER A 133 -1.82 -10.17 -2.74
CA SER A 133 -2.73 -10.80 -3.70
C SER A 133 -3.76 -9.80 -4.24
N HIS A 134 -4.27 -8.93 -3.37
CA HIS A 134 -5.14 -7.82 -3.78
C HIS A 134 -4.40 -6.77 -4.61
N ALA A 135 -3.16 -6.42 -4.24
CA ALA A 135 -2.33 -5.49 -5.00
C ALA A 135 -2.04 -6.02 -6.41
N LYS A 136 -1.73 -7.33 -6.55
CA LYS A 136 -1.56 -8.00 -7.85
C LYS A 136 -2.84 -7.96 -8.70
N ALA A 137 -4.02 -7.99 -8.07
CA ALA A 137 -5.31 -7.82 -8.74
C ALA A 137 -5.67 -6.36 -9.09
N GLY A 138 -4.75 -5.40 -8.82
CA GLY A 138 -4.92 -3.98 -9.13
C GLY A 138 -5.71 -3.20 -8.07
N LEU A 139 -5.88 -3.75 -6.87
CA LEU A 139 -6.47 -3.03 -5.74
C LEU A 139 -5.41 -2.16 -5.08
N ALA A 140 -5.74 -0.88 -4.84
CA ALA A 140 -4.87 0.01 -4.07
C ALA A 140 -5.17 -0.13 -2.57
N CYS A 141 -4.29 0.44 -1.74
CA CYS A 141 -4.44 0.46 -0.27
C CYS A 141 -5.80 1.00 0.17
N SER A 142 -6.32 2.01 -0.54
CA SER A 142 -7.63 2.62 -0.29
C SER A 142 -8.81 1.68 -0.54
N GLY A 143 -8.61 0.58 -1.28
CA GLY A 143 -9.63 -0.44 -1.45
C GLY A 143 -10.02 -1.10 -0.13
N CYS A 144 -9.06 -1.27 0.78
CA CYS A 144 -9.30 -1.81 2.12
C CYS A 144 -9.35 -0.70 3.18
N HIS A 145 -8.39 0.24 3.17
CA HIS A 145 -8.28 1.29 4.19
C HIS A 145 -9.11 2.55 3.89
N ALA A 146 -10.00 2.48 2.90
CA ALA A 146 -10.82 3.59 2.48
C ALA A 146 -9.97 4.86 2.18
N SER A 147 -10.43 6.00 2.66
CA SER A 147 -9.74 7.29 2.50
C SER A 147 -8.75 7.60 3.62
N ARG A 148 -8.39 6.61 4.44
CA ARG A 148 -7.52 6.80 5.59
C ARG A 148 -6.08 6.52 5.19
N VAL A 149 -5.15 7.28 5.76
CA VAL A 149 -3.76 6.82 5.83
C VAL A 149 -3.69 5.84 7.01
N PRO A 150 -3.36 4.57 6.78
CA PRO A 150 -3.31 3.58 7.85
C PRO A 150 -2.26 3.98 8.89
N THR A 151 -2.63 3.88 10.16
CA THR A 151 -1.73 4.11 11.30
C THR A 151 -1.49 2.80 12.04
N LYS A 152 -0.54 2.80 12.98
CA LYS A 152 -0.34 1.63 13.84
C LYS A 152 -1.65 1.23 14.54
N GLY A 153 -2.00 -0.06 14.45
CA GLY A 153 -3.21 -0.61 15.07
C GLY A 153 -4.50 -0.41 14.26
N ASP A 154 -4.42 0.15 13.05
CA ASP A 154 -5.58 0.25 12.15
C ASP A 154 -6.10 -1.15 11.78
N SER A 155 -7.41 -1.26 11.59
CA SER A 155 -8.09 -2.45 11.11
C SER A 155 -8.98 -2.12 9.91
N VAL A 156 -9.44 -3.16 9.23
CA VAL A 156 -10.32 -3.04 8.07
C VAL A 156 -11.68 -3.62 8.44
N GLU A 157 -12.72 -2.82 8.22
CA GLU A 157 -14.11 -3.21 8.46
C GLU A 157 -14.58 -4.27 7.45
N ASP A 158 -15.48 -5.15 7.88
CA ASP A 158 -15.98 -6.28 7.07
C ASP A 158 -16.64 -5.82 5.76
N GLU A 159 -17.30 -4.66 5.76
CA GLU A 159 -17.96 -4.13 4.57
C GLU A 159 -16.98 -3.92 3.41
N ARG A 160 -15.69 -3.69 3.70
CA ARG A 160 -14.65 -3.56 2.68
C ARG A 160 -14.40 -4.87 1.96
N CYS A 161 -14.46 -5.99 2.68
CA CYS A 161 -14.35 -7.33 2.12
C CYS A 161 -15.63 -7.68 1.35
N LEU A 162 -16.79 -7.51 1.99
CA LEU A 162 -18.09 -7.91 1.45
C LEU A 162 -18.49 -7.11 0.20
N ALA A 163 -18.00 -5.88 0.03
CA ALA A 163 -18.24 -5.07 -1.17
C ALA A 163 -17.77 -5.75 -2.48
N CYS A 164 -16.76 -6.63 -2.42
CA CYS A 164 -16.26 -7.38 -3.58
C CYS A 164 -16.51 -8.88 -3.47
N HIS A 165 -16.54 -9.42 -2.26
CA HIS A 165 -16.70 -10.85 -2.01
C HIS A 165 -18.16 -11.29 -1.87
N GLY A 166 -19.10 -10.34 -1.80
CA GLY A 166 -20.52 -10.57 -1.63
C GLY A 166 -20.94 -10.69 -0.15
N PRO A 167 -22.25 -10.80 0.12
CA PRO A 167 -22.77 -10.96 1.49
C PRO A 167 -22.25 -12.22 2.17
N LEU A 168 -22.17 -12.21 3.51
CA LEU A 168 -21.64 -13.32 4.31
C LEU A 168 -22.37 -14.65 4.03
N ASP A 169 -23.69 -14.65 3.92
CA ASP A 169 -24.46 -15.88 3.63
C ASP A 169 -24.11 -16.47 2.25
N THR A 170 -23.87 -15.61 1.27
CA THR A 170 -23.41 -16.05 -0.07
C THR A 170 -22.02 -16.66 0.00
N LEU A 171 -21.13 -16.07 0.82
CA LEU A 171 -19.80 -16.62 1.06
C LEU A 171 -19.85 -17.97 1.77
N ILE A 172 -20.69 -18.11 2.78
CA ILE A 172 -20.91 -19.37 3.51
C ILE A 172 -21.30 -20.49 2.54
N GLU A 173 -22.28 -20.24 1.67
CA GLU A 173 -22.71 -21.23 0.69
C GLU A 173 -21.62 -21.52 -0.35
N LYS A 174 -20.90 -20.49 -0.81
CA LYS A 174 -19.81 -20.64 -1.78
C LYS A 174 -18.62 -21.42 -1.22
N THR A 175 -18.33 -21.30 0.07
CA THR A 175 -17.23 -22.00 0.74
C THR A 175 -17.67 -23.27 1.45
N ARG A 176 -18.92 -23.71 1.25
CA ARG A 176 -19.41 -24.96 1.79
C ARG A 176 -18.57 -26.12 1.24
N PRO A 177 -17.93 -26.93 2.10
CA PRO A 177 -17.14 -28.05 1.63
C PRO A 177 -18.03 -29.10 0.96
N LYS A 178 -17.46 -29.82 -0.01
CA LYS A 178 -18.17 -30.92 -0.71
C LYS A 178 -18.43 -32.08 0.23
N ASP A 179 -17.47 -32.37 1.10
CA ASP A 179 -17.62 -33.33 2.18
C ASP A 179 -18.29 -32.64 3.37
N ALA A 180 -19.49 -33.10 3.74
CA ALA A 180 -20.27 -32.55 4.84
C ALA A 180 -19.62 -32.77 6.22
N HIS A 181 -18.63 -33.66 6.32
CA HIS A 181 -17.86 -33.89 7.54
C HIS A 181 -16.71 -32.89 7.73
N LEU A 182 -16.41 -32.06 6.73
CA LEU A 182 -15.41 -31.00 6.86
C LEU A 182 -16.06 -29.70 7.38
N PRO A 183 -15.38 -28.96 8.27
CA PRO A 183 -15.89 -27.70 8.78
C PRO A 183 -15.87 -26.61 7.71
N ASN A 184 -16.89 -25.75 7.70
CA ASN A 184 -16.88 -24.50 6.93
C ASN A 184 -16.41 -23.36 7.86
N PRO A 185 -15.23 -22.76 7.63
CA PRO A 185 -14.69 -21.73 8.53
C PRO A 185 -15.56 -20.46 8.59
N HIS A 186 -16.39 -20.21 7.58
CA HIS A 186 -17.30 -19.06 7.56
C HIS A 186 -18.65 -19.35 8.22
N LYS A 187 -18.93 -20.60 8.61
CA LYS A 187 -20.13 -21.01 9.36
C LYS A 187 -19.72 -21.75 10.62
N SER A 188 -19.42 -21.00 11.67
CA SER A 188 -18.89 -21.52 12.93
C SER A 188 -19.86 -21.33 14.10
N HIS A 189 -19.56 -21.97 15.24
CA HIS A 189 -20.30 -21.77 16.49
C HIS A 189 -20.05 -20.39 17.13
N TYR A 190 -19.09 -19.61 16.62
CA TYR A 190 -18.91 -18.21 17.03
C TYR A 190 -19.89 -17.25 16.32
N GLY A 191 -20.67 -17.73 15.35
CA GLY A 191 -21.51 -16.88 14.51
C GLY A 191 -20.68 -16.03 13.55
N ALA A 192 -21.13 -14.79 13.31
CA ALA A 192 -20.41 -13.83 12.48
C ALA A 192 -19.18 -13.31 13.22
N MET A 193 -18.02 -13.40 12.58
CA MET A 193 -16.75 -12.89 13.09
C MET A 193 -16.16 -11.91 12.08
N ALA A 194 -15.36 -10.96 12.57
CA ALA A 194 -14.62 -10.04 11.70
C ALA A 194 -13.71 -10.83 10.74
N CYS A 195 -13.70 -10.45 9.47
CA CYS A 195 -12.85 -11.06 8.44
C CYS A 195 -11.37 -11.03 8.88
N THR A 196 -10.96 -9.91 9.46
CA THR A 196 -9.61 -9.63 9.96
C THR A 196 -9.22 -10.44 11.19
N ALA A 197 -10.14 -11.18 11.81
CA ALA A 197 -9.82 -12.09 12.91
C ALA A 197 -9.01 -13.31 12.44
N CYS A 198 -9.15 -13.70 11.17
CA CYS A 198 -8.38 -14.79 10.55
C CYS A 198 -7.54 -14.30 9.36
N HIS A 199 -8.08 -13.38 8.56
CA HIS A 199 -7.48 -12.92 7.31
C HIS A 199 -6.64 -11.65 7.53
N PHE A 200 -5.33 -11.82 7.65
CA PHE A 200 -4.41 -10.70 7.84
C PHE A 200 -3.85 -10.15 6.52
N GLY A 201 -3.96 -8.83 6.34
CA GLY A 201 -3.52 -8.13 5.14
C GLY A 201 -1.99 -8.18 4.93
N HIS A 202 -1.25 -7.78 5.95
CA HIS A 202 0.18 -7.45 5.85
C HIS A 202 1.11 -8.42 6.59
N GLN A 203 0.59 -9.57 7.02
CA GLN A 203 1.28 -10.62 7.77
C GLN A 203 0.60 -11.98 7.52
N PRO A 204 1.17 -13.11 7.96
CA PRO A 204 0.55 -14.43 7.80
C PRO A 204 -0.85 -14.48 8.41
N SER A 205 -1.78 -15.15 7.73
CA SER A 205 -3.15 -15.35 8.24
C SER A 205 -3.19 -16.46 9.27
N VAL A 206 -4.12 -16.39 10.23
CA VAL A 206 -4.25 -17.39 11.29
C VAL A 206 -5.54 -18.18 11.16
N VAL A 207 -5.48 -19.46 11.50
CA VAL A 207 -6.65 -20.32 11.61
C VAL A 207 -6.91 -20.54 13.10
N MET A 208 -7.56 -19.57 13.74
CA MET A 208 -7.83 -19.61 15.19
C MET A 208 -8.60 -20.87 15.63
N CYS A 209 -9.39 -21.46 14.75
CA CYS A 209 -10.15 -22.68 15.05
C CYS A 209 -9.23 -23.83 15.49
N LYS A 210 -7.97 -23.85 15.04
CA LYS A 210 -7.03 -24.92 15.38
C LYS A 210 -6.53 -24.86 16.83
N ASP A 211 -6.75 -23.75 17.53
CA ASP A 211 -6.39 -23.61 18.94
C ASP A 211 -7.26 -24.55 19.81
N CYS A 212 -8.51 -24.78 19.40
CA CYS A 212 -9.41 -25.75 20.04
C CYS A 212 -9.61 -27.03 19.20
N HIS A 213 -9.48 -26.94 17.88
CA HIS A 213 -9.67 -28.05 16.94
C HIS A 213 -8.37 -28.41 16.21
N PRO A 214 -7.36 -28.95 16.90
CA PRO A 214 -6.00 -29.12 16.37
C PRO A 214 -5.93 -30.05 15.15
N LYS A 215 -6.91 -30.94 14.98
CA LYS A 215 -6.99 -31.88 13.85
C LYS A 215 -7.64 -31.29 12.60
N PHE A 216 -8.18 -30.08 12.65
CA PHE A 216 -8.79 -29.44 11.48
C PHE A 216 -7.74 -29.15 10.40
N LYS A 217 -8.03 -29.59 9.19
CA LYS A 217 -7.23 -29.33 7.98
C LYS A 217 -7.83 -28.15 7.22
N LEU A 218 -7.74 -26.98 7.82
CA LEU A 218 -8.20 -25.71 7.24
C LEU A 218 -7.01 -24.96 6.65
N THR A 219 -7.23 -24.33 5.49
CA THR A 219 -6.23 -23.47 4.83
C THR A 219 -6.87 -22.14 4.46
N ILE A 220 -6.08 -21.07 4.55
CA ILE A 220 -6.49 -19.73 4.10
C ILE A 220 -5.79 -19.45 2.78
N SER A 221 -6.57 -19.20 1.74
CA SER A 221 -6.06 -18.76 0.44
C SER A 221 -5.27 -17.46 0.62
N HIS A 222 -4.02 -17.44 0.12
CA HIS A 222 -3.10 -16.31 0.27
C HIS A 222 -2.79 -15.92 1.73
N GLY A 223 -2.93 -16.87 2.66
CA GLY A 223 -2.70 -16.67 4.09
C GLY A 223 -1.35 -17.15 4.61
N LYS A 224 -0.36 -17.37 3.72
CA LYS A 224 0.97 -17.89 4.08
C LYS A 224 1.81 -16.87 4.82
#